data_AF-A0A0S8BVY6-F1
#
_entry.id   AF-A0A0S8BVY6-F1
#
_cell.length_a   1.000
_cell.length_b   1.000
_cell.length_c   1.000
_cell.angle_alpha   90.00
_cell.angle_beta   90.00
_cell.angle_gamma   90.00
#
_symmetry.space_group_name_H-M   'P 1'
#
loop_
_entity.id
_entity.type
_entity.pdbx_description
1 polymer ?
#
loop_
_entity_poly.entity_id
_entity_poly.type
_entity_poly.pdbx_seq_one_letter_code
_entity_poly.pdbx_strand_id
1 'polypeptide(L)'
;MARSVLGALLGALIFSGCADDDPGYLIPVYDACFDVFDCVETATLCEELSVEFGGFSYVNAICTLECATQGALSPDCPRAWVGRWGSCYPSSVAGGIDDTLVCFEPCDFDEDCQVGFRCLSAVDLCGADVASCAVDAGAAICVPGPF
;
A
#
# COMPACT_ATOMS: atom_id res chain seq x y z
N MET A 1 22.76 -29.29 58.02
CA MET A 1 21.73 -30.18 57.41
C MET A 1 20.38 -29.76 57.95
N ALA A 2 19.67 -28.89 57.22
CA ALA A 2 18.27 -28.53 57.50
C ALA A 2 17.69 -27.75 56.31
N ARG A 3 16.47 -28.15 55.92
CA ARG A 3 15.37 -27.39 55.31
C ARG A 3 15.39 -27.07 53.81
N SER A 4 14.56 -27.84 53.10
CA SER A 4 13.73 -27.39 51.98
C SER A 4 12.98 -26.10 52.32
N VAL A 5 12.97 -25.14 51.39
CA VAL A 5 11.91 -24.13 51.28
C VAL A 5 11.55 -23.99 49.81
N LEU A 6 10.30 -24.39 49.53
CA LEU A 6 9.50 -24.11 48.34
C LEU A 6 9.49 -22.59 48.09
N GLY A 7 9.81 -22.15 46.88
CA GLY A 7 9.79 -20.74 46.50
C GLY A 7 9.20 -20.54 45.11
N ALA A 8 7.92 -20.86 44.95
CA ALA A 8 7.13 -20.40 43.81
C ALA A 8 6.95 -18.89 43.95
N LEU A 9 7.66 -18.11 43.15
CA LEU A 9 7.36 -16.70 42.95
C LEU A 9 6.85 -16.54 41.52
N LEU A 10 5.52 -16.41 41.45
CA LEU A 10 4.76 -15.99 40.28
C LEU A 10 5.39 -14.72 39.72
N GLY A 11 6.04 -14.84 38.56
CA GLY A 11 6.34 -13.71 37.70
C GLY A 11 5.04 -13.25 37.06
N ALA A 12 4.29 -12.40 37.76
CA ALA A 12 3.22 -11.60 37.15
C ALA A 12 3.89 -10.55 36.26
N LEU A 13 4.24 -10.94 35.03
CA LEU A 13 4.48 -10.01 33.95
C LEU A 13 3.13 -9.39 33.62
N ILE A 14 2.85 -8.28 34.30
CA ILE A 14 1.83 -7.33 33.88
C ILE A 14 2.37 -6.78 32.55
N PHE A 15 1.98 -7.42 31.44
CA PHE A 15 1.98 -6.74 30.16
C PHE A 15 0.99 -5.59 30.31
N SER A 16 1.49 -4.42 30.70
CA SER A 16 0.90 -3.16 30.28
C SER A 16 0.99 -3.16 28.76
N GLY A 17 0.01 -3.78 28.11
CA GLY A 17 -0.26 -3.50 26.73
C GLY A 17 -0.59 -2.02 26.67
N CYS A 18 0.30 -1.26 26.05
CA CYS A 18 -0.08 0.03 25.49
C CYS A 18 -1.26 -0.28 24.58
N ALA A 19 -2.46 0.14 25.00
CA ALA A 19 -3.54 0.33 24.05
C ALA A 19 -3.12 1.60 23.31
N ASP A 20 -2.26 1.43 22.30
CA ASP A 20 -1.95 2.51 21.37
C ASP A 20 -3.28 2.93 20.73
N ASP A 21 -3.54 4.22 20.86
CA ASP A 21 -4.67 4.97 20.35
C ASP A 21 -5.11 4.50 18.95
N ASP A 22 -6.42 4.50 18.74
CA ASP A 22 -7.20 4.37 17.50
C ASP A 22 -6.44 3.76 16.30
N PRO A 23 -6.82 2.56 15.80
CA PRO A 23 -6.08 1.96 14.71
C PRO A 23 -6.14 2.91 13.50
N GLY A 24 -5.03 3.63 13.23
CA GLY A 24 -4.85 4.53 12.07
C GLY A 24 -5.03 3.85 10.71
N TYR A 25 -5.49 2.60 10.72
CA TYR A 25 -6.07 1.85 9.64
C TYR A 25 -7.45 2.35 9.18
N LEU A 26 -8.17 3.13 9.99
CA LEU A 26 -9.55 3.52 9.66
C LEU A 26 -9.64 4.59 8.56
N ILE A 27 -8.54 5.28 8.25
CA ILE A 27 -8.53 6.28 7.18
C ILE A 27 -7.58 5.79 6.09
N PRO A 28 -8.08 5.41 4.90
CA PRO A 28 -7.24 4.92 3.83
C PRO A 28 -6.30 6.04 3.37
N VAL A 29 -4.99 5.76 3.38
CA VAL A 29 -4.02 6.71 2.80
C VAL A 29 -4.17 6.77 1.29
N TYR A 30 -4.45 5.62 0.68
CA TYR A 30 -4.73 5.45 -0.73
C TYR A 30 -6.20 5.80 -0.98
N ASP A 31 -6.46 7.04 -1.41
CA ASP A 31 -7.78 7.52 -1.79
C ASP A 31 -7.67 8.39 -3.05
N ALA A 32 -8.79 8.64 -3.73
CA ALA A 32 -8.81 9.57 -4.85
C ALA A 32 -8.63 11.02 -4.36
N CYS A 33 -7.94 11.84 -5.15
CA CYS A 33 -7.75 13.26 -4.85
C CYS A 33 -7.87 14.13 -6.10
N PHE A 34 -8.14 15.42 -5.90
CA PHE A 34 -7.97 16.45 -6.92
C PHE A 34 -6.80 17.37 -6.61
N ASP A 35 -6.51 17.56 -5.32
CA ASP A 35 -5.36 18.30 -4.80
C ASP A 35 -4.79 17.56 -3.57
N VAL A 36 -3.53 17.79 -3.24
CA VAL A 36 -2.88 17.19 -2.06
C VAL A 36 -3.56 17.57 -0.74
N PHE A 37 -4.25 18.72 -0.69
CA PHE A 37 -5.02 19.13 0.50
C PHE A 37 -6.32 18.32 0.70
N ASP A 38 -6.75 17.52 -0.28
CA ASP A 38 -7.84 16.56 -0.14
C ASP A 38 -7.39 15.28 0.57
N CYS A 39 -6.07 15.05 0.64
CA CYS A 39 -5.48 13.85 1.22
C CYS A 39 -5.38 13.92 2.74
N VAL A 40 -5.29 12.73 3.36
CA VAL A 40 -4.97 12.59 4.77
C VAL A 40 -3.56 13.12 5.07
N GLU A 41 -3.30 13.56 6.30
CA GLU A 41 -2.02 14.17 6.69
C GLU A 41 -0.78 13.30 6.40
N THR A 42 -0.95 11.97 6.34
CA THR A 42 0.13 11.03 6.03
C THR A 42 0.44 10.88 4.54
N ALA A 43 -0.47 11.30 3.66
CA ALA A 43 -0.23 11.36 2.22
C ALA A 43 0.36 12.73 1.87
N THR A 44 1.51 12.73 1.19
CA THR A 44 2.24 13.95 0.83
C THR A 44 2.14 14.29 -0.65
N LEU A 45 1.53 13.41 -1.44
CA LEU A 45 1.36 13.54 -2.88
C LEU A 45 -0.10 13.28 -3.27
N CYS A 46 -0.56 14.02 -4.27
CA CYS A 46 -1.72 13.66 -5.07
C CYS A 46 -1.19 13.33 -6.47
N GLU A 47 -0.89 12.05 -6.71
CA GLU A 47 -0.18 11.59 -7.91
C GLU A 47 -1.18 11.30 -9.04
N GLU A 48 -1.07 12.01 -10.16
CA GLU A 48 -1.87 11.72 -11.36
C GLU A 48 -1.30 10.50 -12.09
N LEU A 49 -2.15 9.51 -12.32
CA LEU A 49 -1.82 8.26 -12.98
C LEU A 49 -2.68 8.08 -14.22
N SER A 50 -2.14 7.41 -15.23
CA SER A 50 -2.80 7.20 -16.52
C SER A 50 -2.53 5.80 -17.04
N VAL A 51 -3.51 4.92 -16.98
CA VAL A 51 -3.36 3.53 -17.42
C VAL A 51 -4.22 3.24 -18.64
N GLU A 52 -3.62 2.58 -19.63
CA GLU A 52 -4.33 2.09 -20.81
C GLU A 52 -4.62 0.60 -20.69
N PHE A 53 -5.89 0.22 -20.65
CA PHE A 53 -6.29 -1.17 -20.73
C PHE A 53 -7.66 -1.33 -21.39
N GLY A 54 -7.89 -2.47 -22.05
CA GLY A 54 -9.14 -2.71 -22.77
C GLY A 54 -9.41 -1.75 -23.94
N GLY A 55 -8.38 -1.03 -24.42
CA GLY A 55 -8.50 -0.04 -25.49
C GLY A 55 -8.98 1.35 -25.04
N PHE A 56 -9.05 1.59 -23.73
CA PHE A 56 -9.39 2.88 -23.14
C PHE A 56 -8.26 3.36 -22.23
N SER A 57 -8.11 4.68 -22.13
CA SER A 57 -7.22 5.34 -21.18
C SER A 57 -8.05 5.81 -19.98
N TYR A 58 -7.58 5.47 -18.79
CA TYR A 58 -8.15 5.86 -17.51
C TYR A 58 -7.16 6.74 -16.77
N VAL A 59 -7.60 7.96 -16.45
CA VAL A 59 -6.79 8.95 -15.73
C VAL A 59 -7.49 9.26 -14.42
N ASN A 60 -6.75 9.14 -13.33
CA ASN A 60 -7.21 9.53 -11.99
C ASN A 60 -6.00 9.85 -11.12
N ALA A 61 -6.20 10.58 -10.03
CA ALA A 61 -5.13 10.89 -9.08
C ALA A 61 -5.34 10.18 -7.74
N ILE A 62 -4.24 9.76 -7.12
CA ILE A 62 -4.21 9.00 -5.87
C ILE A 62 -3.43 9.74 -4.78
N CYS A 63 -4.00 9.80 -3.59
CA CYS A 63 -3.27 10.15 -2.38
C CYS A 63 -2.19 9.11 -2.10
N THR A 64 -0.95 9.56 -2.09
CA THR A 64 0.20 8.69 -1.85
C THR A 64 1.34 9.49 -1.23
N LEU A 65 2.51 8.88 -1.14
CA LEU A 65 3.74 9.42 -0.60
C LEU A 65 4.90 8.77 -1.33
N GLU A 66 6.04 9.45 -1.31
CA GLU A 66 7.29 8.88 -1.80
C GLU A 66 7.75 7.74 -0.89
N CYS A 67 8.44 6.76 -1.47
CA CYS A 67 9.03 5.64 -0.76
C CYS A 67 10.47 5.40 -1.22
N ALA A 68 11.27 4.77 -0.37
CA ALA A 68 12.69 4.52 -0.66
C ALA A 68 12.95 3.08 -1.09
N THR A 69 12.21 2.13 -0.50
CA THR A 69 12.42 0.70 -0.67
C THR A 69 11.42 0.13 -1.66
N GLN A 70 11.82 0.01 -2.94
CA GLN A 70 11.00 -0.60 -3.99
C GLN A 70 10.65 -2.06 -3.67
N GLY A 71 9.42 -2.45 -4.00
CA GLY A 71 8.95 -3.84 -3.98
C GLY A 71 7.47 -4.00 -3.61
N ALA A 72 6.96 -5.21 -3.77
CA ALA A 72 5.56 -5.57 -3.51
C ALA A 72 5.10 -5.33 -2.06
N LEU A 73 6.03 -5.34 -1.11
CA LEU A 73 5.79 -4.99 0.28
C LEU A 73 6.91 -4.05 0.71
N SER A 74 6.57 -2.80 0.98
CA SER A 74 7.50 -1.78 1.43
C SER A 74 7.17 -1.34 2.86
N PRO A 75 8.14 -1.34 3.79
CA PRO A 75 7.92 -0.81 5.13
C PRO A 75 7.75 0.72 5.15
N ASP A 76 8.09 1.40 4.06
CA ASP A 76 7.93 2.85 3.90
C ASP A 76 6.48 3.22 3.57
N CYS A 77 5.71 2.25 3.08
CA CYS A 77 4.35 2.47 2.62
C CYS A 77 3.32 2.11 3.69
N PRO A 78 2.30 2.96 3.95
CA PRO A 78 1.21 2.67 4.86
C PRO A 78 0.45 1.39 4.50
N ARG A 79 -0.39 0.95 5.43
CA ARG A 79 -1.22 -0.22 5.18
C ARG A 79 -2.35 0.12 4.21
N ALA A 80 -2.57 -0.80 3.28
CA ALA A 80 -3.71 -0.84 2.36
C ALA A 80 -5.03 -1.16 3.07
N TRP A 81 -6.15 -0.92 2.38
CA TRP A 81 -7.50 -1.31 2.78
C TRP A 81 -7.68 -2.81 3.06
N VAL A 82 -6.80 -3.64 2.48
CA VAL A 82 -6.76 -5.10 2.72
C VAL A 82 -5.89 -5.53 3.90
N GLY A 83 -5.30 -4.59 4.65
CA GLY A 83 -4.53 -4.89 5.86
C GLY A 83 -3.05 -5.17 5.63
N ARG A 84 -2.62 -5.22 4.37
CA ARG A 84 -1.24 -5.48 3.94
C ARG A 84 -0.43 -4.18 3.90
N TRP A 85 0.88 -4.29 4.07
CA TRP A 85 1.78 -3.16 3.78
C TRP A 85 1.69 -2.77 2.32
N GLY A 86 1.71 -1.47 2.04
CA GLY A 86 1.72 -0.96 0.69
C GLY A 86 2.93 -1.43 -0.12
N SER A 87 2.82 -1.26 -1.43
CA SER A 87 3.91 -1.53 -2.36
C SER A 87 4.58 -0.23 -2.78
N CYS A 88 5.86 -0.29 -3.16
CA CYS A 88 6.63 0.88 -3.58
C CYS A 88 7.16 0.66 -4.99
N TYR A 89 6.75 1.48 -5.95
CA TYR A 89 7.11 1.35 -7.36
C TYR A 89 7.20 2.73 -8.03
N PRO A 90 7.92 2.87 -9.16
CA PRO A 90 7.95 4.12 -9.89
C PRO A 90 6.55 4.46 -10.42
N SER A 91 6.12 5.72 -10.31
CA SER A 91 4.77 6.13 -10.73
C SER A 91 4.52 5.89 -12.23
N SER A 92 5.58 5.95 -13.05
CA SER A 92 5.58 5.58 -14.47
C SER A 92 5.01 4.19 -14.76
N VAL A 93 5.05 3.22 -13.83
CA VAL A 93 4.46 1.89 -14.05
C VAL A 93 2.94 1.91 -14.15
N ALA A 94 2.32 2.95 -13.60
CA ALA A 94 0.90 3.26 -13.73
C ALA A 94 0.67 4.54 -14.56
N GLY A 95 1.64 4.90 -15.42
CA GLY A 95 1.59 6.04 -16.32
C GLY A 95 1.68 7.41 -15.66
N GLY A 96 2.30 7.48 -14.48
CA GLY A 96 2.77 8.74 -13.90
C GLY A 96 3.81 9.43 -14.79
N ILE A 97 4.06 10.71 -14.50
CA ILE A 97 4.89 11.58 -15.36
C ILE A 97 6.40 11.26 -15.29
N ASP A 98 6.85 10.62 -14.22
CA ASP A 98 8.25 10.29 -13.97
C ASP A 98 8.44 8.95 -13.22
N ASP A 99 9.69 8.61 -12.90
CA ASP A 99 10.05 7.38 -12.20
C ASP A 99 10.13 7.57 -10.67
N THR A 100 9.48 8.59 -10.11
CA THR A 100 9.44 8.80 -8.65
C THR A 100 8.81 7.56 -8.01
N LEU A 101 9.52 7.00 -7.03
CA LEU A 101 9.01 5.87 -6.27
C LEU A 101 7.90 6.35 -5.35
N VAL A 102 6.69 5.87 -5.59
CA VAL A 102 5.50 6.19 -4.78
C VAL A 102 4.86 4.93 -4.24
N CYS A 103 4.08 5.10 -3.19
CA CYS A 103 3.34 4.01 -2.60
C CYS A 103 2.08 3.68 -3.41
N PHE A 104 1.86 2.40 -3.65
CA PHE A 104 0.63 1.88 -4.26
C PHE A 104 -0.06 0.91 -3.33
N GLU A 105 -1.38 0.89 -3.42
CA GLU A 105 -2.22 -0.07 -2.71
C GLU A 105 -2.11 -1.47 -3.35
N PRO A 106 -1.60 -2.50 -2.66
CA PRO A 106 -1.61 -3.87 -3.16
C PRO A 106 -3.01 -4.48 -3.12
N CYS A 107 -3.36 -5.19 -4.19
CA CYS A 107 -4.65 -5.84 -4.35
C CYS A 107 -4.47 -7.30 -4.81
N ASP A 108 -5.47 -8.14 -4.58
CA ASP A 108 -5.59 -9.47 -5.19
C ASP A 108 -6.76 -9.51 -6.19
N PHE A 109 -7.79 -8.69 -5.96
CA PHE A 109 -8.98 -8.55 -6.80
C PHE A 109 -9.40 -7.09 -6.93
N ASP A 110 -10.29 -6.79 -7.88
CA ASP A 110 -10.79 -5.42 -8.10
C ASP A 110 -11.51 -4.87 -6.85
N GLU A 111 -12.17 -5.73 -6.06
CA GLU A 111 -12.89 -5.36 -4.84
C GLU A 111 -11.98 -4.91 -3.69
N ASP A 112 -10.67 -5.12 -3.82
CA ASP A 112 -9.67 -4.67 -2.85
C ASP A 112 -9.32 -3.19 -3.05
N CYS A 113 -9.62 -2.64 -4.23
CA CYS A 113 -9.30 -1.26 -4.59
C CYS A 113 -10.43 -0.29 -4.26
N GLN A 114 -10.07 0.96 -3.95
CA GLN A 114 -11.05 2.03 -3.79
C GLN A 114 -11.82 2.29 -5.09
N VAL A 115 -12.99 2.93 -4.96
CA VAL A 115 -13.84 3.28 -6.10
C VAL A 115 -13.06 4.16 -7.09
N GLY A 116 -13.08 3.79 -8.37
CA GLY A 116 -12.33 4.47 -9.44
C GLY A 116 -10.93 3.90 -9.68
N PHE A 117 -10.59 2.80 -9.01
CA PHE A 117 -9.37 2.04 -9.20
C PHE A 117 -9.67 0.57 -9.50
N ARG A 118 -8.69 -0.11 -10.09
CA ARG A 118 -8.73 -1.49 -10.55
C ARG A 118 -7.46 -2.22 -10.14
N CYS A 119 -7.59 -3.52 -9.91
CA CYS A 119 -6.45 -4.34 -9.57
C CYS A 119 -5.77 -4.86 -10.83
N LEU A 120 -4.60 -4.32 -11.16
CA LEU A 120 -3.82 -4.77 -12.31
C LEU A 120 -2.53 -5.45 -11.87
N SER A 121 -2.29 -6.64 -12.43
CA SER A 121 -1.05 -7.37 -12.19
C SER A 121 0.12 -6.78 -12.97
N ALA A 122 1.34 -7.18 -12.63
CA ALA A 122 2.53 -6.85 -13.42
C ALA A 122 2.37 -7.21 -14.92
N VAL A 123 1.65 -8.29 -15.23
CA VAL A 123 1.36 -8.71 -16.63
C VAL A 123 0.43 -7.72 -17.31
N ASP A 124 -0.56 -7.20 -16.60
CA ASP A 124 -1.53 -6.26 -17.17
C ASP A 124 -0.92 -4.87 -17.38
N LEU A 125 0.00 -4.45 -16.49
CA LEU A 125 0.67 -3.15 -16.55
C LEU A 125 1.82 -3.12 -17.57
N CYS A 126 2.64 -4.17 -17.60
CA CYS A 126 3.87 -4.21 -18.40
C CYS A 126 3.79 -5.14 -19.62
N GLY A 127 2.67 -5.85 -19.80
CA GLY A 127 2.46 -6.78 -20.89
C GLY A 127 3.27 -8.07 -20.74
N ALA A 128 3.59 -8.69 -21.88
CA ALA A 128 4.25 -10.01 -21.92
C ALA A 128 5.71 -10.00 -21.42
N ASP A 129 6.35 -8.83 -21.32
CA ASP A 129 7.73 -8.71 -20.83
C ASP A 129 7.77 -8.33 -19.35
N VAL A 130 7.15 -9.16 -18.50
CA VAL A 130 7.11 -8.95 -17.04
C VAL A 130 8.52 -8.86 -16.43
N ALA A 131 9.54 -9.44 -17.08
CA ALA A 131 10.92 -9.41 -16.60
C ALA A 131 11.54 -8.00 -16.57
N SER A 132 11.01 -7.06 -17.37
CA SER A 132 11.40 -5.64 -17.36
C SER A 132 10.43 -4.76 -16.58
N CYS A 133 9.36 -5.33 -16.04
CA CYS A 133 8.38 -4.61 -15.23
C CYS A 133 8.99 -4.22 -13.88
N ALA A 134 8.73 -2.98 -13.45
CA ALA A 134 9.12 -2.53 -12.12
C ALA A 134 8.31 -3.23 -11.02
N VAL A 135 7.08 -3.68 -11.34
CA VAL A 135 6.20 -4.43 -10.45
C VAL A 135 6.62 -5.90 -10.43
N ASP A 136 6.77 -6.46 -9.23
CA ASP A 136 7.14 -7.86 -9.05
C ASP A 136 6.14 -8.80 -9.76
N ALA A 137 6.63 -9.86 -10.42
CA ALA A 137 5.83 -10.71 -11.32
C ALA A 137 4.59 -11.40 -10.71
N GLY A 138 4.50 -11.46 -9.38
CA GLY A 138 3.36 -11.99 -8.64
C GLY A 138 2.56 -10.94 -7.87
N ALA A 139 2.87 -9.65 -8.07
CA ALA A 139 2.20 -8.54 -7.41
C ALA A 139 1.19 -7.88 -8.35
N ALA A 140 0.19 -7.27 -7.73
CA ALA A 140 -0.79 -6.42 -8.37
C ALA A 140 -1.00 -5.16 -7.52
N ILE A 141 -1.33 -4.07 -8.18
CA ILE A 141 -1.52 -2.75 -7.56
C ILE A 141 -2.83 -2.13 -8.05
N CYS A 142 -3.45 -1.34 -7.18
CA CYS A 142 -4.60 -0.52 -7.54
C CYS A 142 -4.16 0.66 -8.39
N VAL A 143 -4.71 0.76 -9.60
CA VAL A 143 -4.43 1.83 -10.57
C VAL A 143 -5.73 2.36 -11.16
N PRO A 144 -5.75 3.55 -11.81
CA PRO A 144 -6.98 4.12 -12.36
C PRO A 144 -7.75 3.15 -13.27
N GLY A 145 -9.07 3.08 -13.09
CA GLY A 145 -9.92 2.26 -13.93
C GLY A 145 -11.42 2.36 -13.60
N PRO A 146 -12.29 1.75 -14.43
CA PRO A 146 -13.71 1.65 -14.14
C PRO A 146 -13.93 0.71 -12.96
N PHE A 147 -14.93 1.00 -12.14
CA PHE A 147 -15.43 0.08 -11.12
C PHE A 147 -16.20 -1.09 -11.76
#